data_AF-A0A315D7J4-F1
#
_entry.id   AF-A0A315D7J4-F1
#
_cell.length_a   1.000
_cell.length_b   1.000
_cell.length_c   1.000
_cell.angle_alpha   90.00
_cell.angle_beta   90.00
_cell.angle_gamma   90.00
#
_symmetry.space_group_name_H-M   'P 1'
#
loop_
_entity.id
_entity.type
_entity.pdbx_description
1 polymer ?
#
loop_
_entity_poly.entity_id
_entity_poly.type
_entity_poly.pdbx_seq_one_letter_code
_entity_poly.pdbx_strand_id
1 'polypeptide(L)'
;MNHRSLWPFALSTGLLWLALLSHAVAQTRPTPPATPPASAMPSALTSGVPGQPNDNVQSGVAALQRGHYAIAMRAWRGDADKGNALAQSNVGYLHEHGLGVPQSYPEAMAWYRKAAAQNLPQAQFNIGTLYFYGYGVERNPREGVNWFRLAAKQNLAEGQYMLGLAYHEGTGVAADATQALDWFVKSALMGYPAAQLMAGMVYLSGDAGRIEADKAYVWAEVAYTNGVVDASLVRDYASYKISRKQIEQAKEAGKRCIQSRYKDCPAR
;
A
#
# COMPACT_ATOMS: atom_id res chain seq x y z
N MET A 1 -52.92 17.91 -14.33
CA MET A 1 -52.00 18.60 -13.41
C MET A 1 -50.66 17.89 -13.49
N ASN A 2 -49.68 18.56 -14.11
CA ASN A 2 -48.33 18.06 -14.35
C ASN A 2 -47.49 18.19 -13.07
N HIS A 3 -47.03 17.07 -12.50
CA HIS A 3 -45.86 17.08 -11.62
C HIS A 3 -44.63 16.72 -12.46
N ARG A 4 -43.94 17.76 -12.95
CA ARG A 4 -42.58 17.61 -13.46
C ARG A 4 -41.66 17.35 -12.26
N SER A 5 -41.13 16.14 -12.18
CA SER A 5 -39.94 15.83 -11.42
C SER A 5 -38.79 16.66 -11.96
N LEU A 6 -38.41 17.70 -11.23
CA LEU A 6 -37.05 18.22 -11.30
C LEU A 6 -36.11 17.15 -10.72
N TRP A 7 -34.83 17.22 -11.05
CA TRP A 7 -33.75 16.25 -10.77
C TRP A 7 -33.52 15.25 -11.91
N PRO A 8 -32.58 15.60 -12.81
CA PRO A 8 -31.37 14.80 -12.87
C PRO A 8 -30.14 15.66 -13.26
N PHE A 9 -29.36 16.19 -12.31
CA PHE A 9 -28.04 16.79 -12.64
C PHE A 9 -26.96 16.72 -11.54
N ALA A 10 -27.19 16.05 -10.40
CA ALA A 10 -26.27 16.13 -9.25
C ALA A 10 -25.34 14.92 -9.02
N LEU A 11 -25.14 14.03 -10.01
CA LEU A 11 -24.34 12.81 -9.82
C LEU A 11 -23.12 12.65 -10.75
N SER A 12 -22.79 13.63 -11.58
CA SER A 12 -21.41 13.70 -12.10
C SER A 12 -20.46 14.36 -11.10
N THR A 13 -20.94 15.29 -10.27
CA THR A 13 -20.08 16.12 -9.42
C THR A 13 -19.57 15.41 -8.16
N GLY A 14 -20.29 14.44 -7.59
CA GLY A 14 -19.88 13.77 -6.34
C GLY A 14 -18.62 12.90 -6.46
N LEU A 15 -18.43 12.23 -7.59
CA LEU A 15 -17.20 11.48 -7.91
C LEU A 15 -16.12 12.38 -8.53
N LEU A 16 -16.53 13.49 -9.17
CA LEU A 16 -15.63 14.54 -9.66
C LEU A 16 -14.96 15.32 -8.52
N TRP A 17 -15.56 15.41 -7.32
CA TRP A 17 -14.90 16.05 -6.16
C TRP A 17 -13.72 15.24 -5.61
N LEU A 18 -13.75 13.90 -5.71
CA LEU A 18 -12.58 13.07 -5.43
C LEU A 18 -11.57 13.09 -6.60
N ALA A 19 -12.03 13.10 -7.85
CA ALA A 19 -11.16 13.13 -9.03
C ALA A 19 -10.45 14.49 -9.28
N LEU A 20 -11.03 15.61 -8.84
CA LEU A 20 -10.44 16.95 -8.94
C LEU A 20 -9.35 17.19 -7.89
N LEU A 21 -9.45 16.55 -6.71
CA LEU A 21 -8.34 16.47 -5.76
C LEU A 21 -7.19 15.60 -6.32
N SER A 22 -7.50 14.52 -7.04
CA SER A 22 -6.48 13.67 -7.69
C SER A 22 -5.69 14.39 -8.79
N HIS A 23 -6.31 15.29 -9.57
CA HIS A 23 -5.61 16.03 -10.62
C HIS A 23 -4.75 17.19 -10.10
N ALA A 24 -5.15 17.85 -9.02
CA ALA A 24 -4.38 18.97 -8.43
C ALA A 24 -3.17 18.51 -7.59
N VAL A 25 -3.22 17.29 -7.04
CA VAL A 25 -2.14 16.71 -6.21
C VAL A 25 -1.02 16.08 -7.07
N ALA A 26 -1.28 15.74 -8.33
CA ALA A 26 -0.30 15.08 -9.20
C ALA A 26 0.87 15.97 -9.68
N GLN A 27 0.76 17.30 -9.55
CA GLN A 27 1.73 18.26 -10.07
C GLN A 27 2.59 18.95 -8.99
N THR A 28 2.20 18.87 -7.72
CA THR A 28 3.03 19.34 -6.61
C THR A 28 3.89 18.18 -6.14
N ARG A 29 5.18 18.42 -5.85
CA ARG A 29 5.96 17.42 -5.11
C ARG A 29 5.21 17.18 -3.80
N PRO A 30 4.74 15.96 -3.48
CA PRO A 30 4.15 15.72 -2.19
C PRO A 30 5.18 16.11 -1.13
N THR A 31 4.73 16.83 -0.10
CA THR A 31 5.58 17.05 1.06
C THR A 31 5.98 15.67 1.59
N PRO A 32 7.27 15.42 1.84
CA PRO A 32 7.69 14.13 2.37
C PRO A 32 6.86 13.83 3.62
N PRO A 33 6.39 12.58 3.78
CA PRO A 33 5.52 12.22 4.88
C PRO A 33 6.18 12.64 6.20
N ALA A 34 5.41 13.29 7.07
CA ALA A 34 5.83 13.50 8.44
C ALA A 34 6.25 12.15 9.04
N THR A 35 7.25 12.14 9.92
CA THR A 35 7.74 10.93 10.61
C THR A 35 6.54 10.08 11.05
N PRO A 36 6.36 8.86 10.50
CA PRO A 36 5.20 8.06 10.86
C PRO A 36 5.24 7.77 12.36
N PRO A 37 4.10 7.74 13.06
CA PRO A 37 4.07 7.34 14.46
C PRO A 37 4.64 5.93 14.58
N ALA A 38 5.39 5.64 15.65
CA ALA A 38 6.05 4.36 15.85
C ALA A 38 5.10 3.13 15.78
N SER A 39 3.79 3.36 15.89
CA SER A 39 2.71 2.36 15.75
C SER A 39 2.29 2.05 14.31
N ALA A 40 2.65 2.86 13.32
CA ALA A 40 2.31 2.67 11.90
C ALA A 40 3.42 1.96 11.10
N MET A 41 4.37 1.34 11.79
CA MET A 41 5.55 0.75 11.16
C MET A 41 5.19 -0.55 10.43
N PRO A 42 5.67 -0.74 9.19
CA PRO A 42 5.33 -1.92 8.43
C PRO A 42 5.87 -3.15 9.16
N SER A 43 5.07 -4.23 9.18
CA SER A 43 5.46 -5.56 9.67
C SER A 43 6.69 -6.14 8.94
N ALA A 44 7.21 -5.42 7.93
CA ALA A 44 8.25 -5.80 6.98
C ALA A 44 9.70 -5.57 7.45
N LEU A 45 9.97 -5.06 8.66
CA LEU A 45 11.34 -4.84 9.17
C LEU A 45 12.06 -6.12 9.66
N THR A 46 11.41 -7.29 9.58
CA THR A 46 11.84 -8.53 10.26
C THR A 46 12.06 -9.72 9.33
N SER A 47 11.58 -9.69 8.08
CA SER A 47 11.71 -10.80 7.11
C SER A 47 12.90 -10.56 6.17
N GLY A 48 14.03 -11.18 6.49
CA GLY A 48 15.31 -10.96 5.81
C GLY A 48 15.68 -12.02 4.79
N VAL A 49 16.85 -11.84 4.19
CA VAL A 49 17.45 -12.83 3.28
C VAL A 49 17.80 -14.09 4.06
N PRO A 50 17.41 -15.30 3.59
CA PRO A 50 17.75 -16.56 4.26
C PRO A 50 19.26 -16.69 4.51
N GLY A 51 19.63 -17.11 5.72
CA GLY A 51 21.03 -17.34 6.10
C GLY A 51 21.78 -16.16 6.73
N GLN A 52 21.14 -14.99 6.90
CA GLN A 52 21.73 -13.86 7.64
C GLN A 52 21.30 -13.86 9.12
N PRO A 53 22.23 -13.65 10.08
CA PRO A 53 21.88 -13.50 11.50
C PRO A 53 20.97 -12.29 11.73
N ASN A 54 19.92 -12.44 12.54
CA ASN A 54 18.90 -11.39 12.76
C ASN A 54 18.77 -10.91 14.23
N ASP A 55 19.65 -11.35 15.13
CA ASP A 55 19.49 -11.11 16.58
C ASP A 55 19.58 -9.61 16.93
N ASN A 56 20.54 -8.88 16.37
CA ASN A 56 20.62 -7.42 16.55
C ASN A 56 19.56 -6.68 15.73
N VAL A 57 18.98 -7.31 14.71
CA VAL A 57 17.89 -6.70 13.93
C VAL A 57 16.65 -6.54 14.80
N GLN A 58 16.25 -7.59 15.53
CA GLN A 58 15.09 -7.56 16.44
C GLN A 58 15.32 -6.61 17.62
N SER A 59 16.49 -6.73 18.23
CA SER A 59 17.31 -5.63 18.76
C SER A 59 16.81 -4.21 18.52
N GLY A 60 17.21 -3.72 17.35
CA GLY A 60 16.94 -2.37 16.90
C GLY A 60 15.47 -2.12 16.58
N VAL A 61 14.69 -3.11 16.11
CA VAL A 61 13.25 -2.94 15.85
C VAL A 61 12.51 -2.60 17.14
N ALA A 62 12.80 -3.32 18.23
CA ALA A 62 12.20 -3.05 19.53
C ALA A 62 12.59 -1.66 20.07
N ALA A 63 13.82 -1.21 19.81
CA ALA A 63 14.27 0.14 20.17
C ALA A 63 13.57 1.22 19.33
N LEU A 64 13.46 1.01 18.01
CA LEU A 64 12.76 1.89 17.06
C LEU A 64 11.30 2.10 17.49
N GLN A 65 10.59 1.01 17.81
CA GLN A 65 9.19 1.06 18.26
C GLN A 65 8.97 1.87 19.54
N ARG A 66 9.99 1.93 20.41
CA ARG A 66 9.98 2.74 21.64
C ARG A 66 10.50 4.17 21.44
N GLY A 67 10.80 4.57 20.20
CA GLY A 67 11.38 5.88 19.90
C GLY A 67 12.87 6.00 20.26
N HIS A 68 13.54 4.91 20.64
CA HIS A 68 14.96 4.91 21.02
C HIS A 68 15.87 4.80 19.78
N TYR A 69 15.79 5.79 18.88
CA TYR A 69 16.39 5.72 17.55
C TYR A 69 17.92 5.59 17.55
N ALA A 70 18.61 6.26 18.48
CA ALA A 70 20.06 6.11 18.62
C ALA A 70 20.49 4.70 19.10
N ILE A 71 19.61 3.99 19.83
CA ILE A 71 19.83 2.58 20.19
C ILE A 71 19.58 1.71 18.95
N ALA A 72 18.51 1.96 18.20
CA ALA A 72 18.22 1.25 16.96
C ALA A 72 19.37 1.37 15.93
N MET A 73 19.88 2.60 15.72
CA MET A 73 21.02 2.86 14.85
C MET A 73 22.25 2.05 15.27
N ARG A 74 22.62 2.09 16.57
CA ARG A 74 23.77 1.33 17.08
C ARG A 74 23.59 -0.17 16.92
N ALA A 75 22.38 -0.70 17.14
CA ALA A 75 22.08 -2.11 16.98
C ALA A 75 22.25 -2.57 15.52
N TRP A 76 21.80 -1.79 14.55
CA TRP A 76 21.87 -2.19 13.14
C TRP A 76 23.18 -1.85 12.46
N ARG A 77 23.90 -0.82 12.90
CA ARG A 77 25.06 -0.31 12.16
C ARG A 77 26.14 -1.36 11.93
N GLY A 78 26.50 -2.10 12.98
CA GLY A 78 27.54 -3.13 12.89
C GLY A 78 27.18 -4.25 11.90
N ASP A 79 25.92 -4.66 11.85
CA ASP A 79 25.46 -5.70 10.92
C ASP A 79 25.29 -5.15 9.50
N ALA A 80 24.86 -3.90 9.36
CA ALA A 80 24.76 -3.23 8.06
C ALA A 80 26.13 -3.09 7.38
N ASP A 81 27.18 -2.75 8.16
CA ASP A 81 28.56 -2.67 7.70
C ASP A 81 29.12 -4.04 7.31
N LYS A 82 28.66 -5.13 7.95
CA LYS A 82 29.01 -6.52 7.60
C LYS A 82 28.19 -7.08 6.43
N GLY A 83 27.27 -6.31 5.86
CA GLY A 83 26.51 -6.72 4.68
C GLY A 83 25.11 -7.27 4.96
N ASN A 84 24.61 -7.27 6.20
CA ASN A 84 23.25 -7.74 6.47
C ASN A 84 22.21 -6.84 5.76
N ALA A 85 21.41 -7.41 4.87
CA ALA A 85 20.50 -6.66 4.01
C ALA A 85 19.38 -5.96 4.80
N LEU A 86 18.83 -6.62 5.83
CA LEU A 86 17.80 -6.01 6.68
C LEU A 86 18.37 -4.84 7.46
N ALA A 87 19.54 -5.01 8.08
CA ALA A 87 20.20 -3.96 8.84
C ALA A 87 20.53 -2.76 7.92
N GLN A 88 21.00 -3.02 6.70
CA GLN A 88 21.20 -1.98 5.69
C GLN A 88 19.90 -1.24 5.37
N SER A 89 18.81 -1.96 5.11
CA SER A 89 17.50 -1.34 4.87
C SER A 89 17.03 -0.51 6.08
N ASN A 90 17.21 -1.02 7.30
CA ASN A 90 16.78 -0.34 8.51
C ASN A 90 17.61 0.93 8.80
N VAL A 91 18.92 0.90 8.54
CA VAL A 91 19.77 2.10 8.59
C VAL A 91 19.32 3.12 7.53
N GLY A 92 18.98 2.66 6.32
CA GLY A 92 18.40 3.50 5.28
C GLY A 92 17.12 4.20 5.74
N TYR A 93 16.23 3.46 6.41
CA TYR A 93 14.98 3.98 6.97
C TYR A 93 15.21 5.08 8.03
N LEU A 94 16.21 4.91 8.90
CA LEU A 94 16.56 5.95 9.88
C LEU A 94 17.00 7.25 9.20
N HIS A 95 17.80 7.15 8.13
CA HIS A 95 18.21 8.32 7.34
C HIS A 95 17.05 8.94 6.56
N GLU A 96 16.17 8.15 5.96
CA GLU A 96 15.01 8.63 5.20
C GLU A 96 14.08 9.49 6.06
N HIS A 97 13.88 9.11 7.32
CA HIS A 97 12.96 9.77 8.23
C HIS A 97 13.64 10.65 9.28
N GLY A 98 14.97 10.77 9.28
CA GLY A 98 15.71 11.57 10.26
C GLY A 98 15.57 11.06 11.71
N LEU A 99 15.47 9.74 11.89
CA LEU A 99 15.21 9.11 13.18
C LEU A 99 16.53 8.85 13.92
N GLY A 100 16.87 9.70 14.88
CA GLY A 100 18.12 9.59 15.64
C GLY A 100 19.38 9.94 14.85
N VAL A 101 19.22 10.37 13.60
CA VAL A 101 20.25 10.88 12.68
C VAL A 101 19.64 12.02 11.85
N PRO A 102 20.43 12.95 11.28
CA PRO A 102 19.89 13.93 10.33
C PRO A 102 19.20 13.26 9.13
N GLN A 103 18.08 13.84 8.70
CA GLN A 103 17.37 13.34 7.51
C GLN A 103 18.25 13.47 6.25
N SER A 104 18.08 12.51 5.34
CA SER A 104 19.16 11.73 4.74
C SER A 104 18.74 10.97 3.49
N TYR A 105 18.03 11.53 2.51
CA TYR A 105 17.60 10.75 1.33
C TYR A 105 18.75 10.16 0.50
N PRO A 106 19.86 10.87 0.22
CA PRO A 106 20.99 10.29 -0.49
C PRO A 106 21.64 9.12 0.27
N GLU A 107 21.85 9.24 1.59
CA GLU A 107 22.37 8.12 2.38
C GLU A 107 21.33 7.00 2.56
N ALA A 108 20.04 7.30 2.65
CA ALA A 108 18.98 6.29 2.61
C ALA A 108 19.03 5.49 1.30
N MET A 109 19.10 6.17 0.15
CA MET A 109 19.26 5.56 -1.17
C MET A 109 20.52 4.68 -1.24
N ALA A 110 21.64 5.15 -0.69
CA ALA A 110 22.89 4.38 -0.68
C ALA A 110 22.74 3.06 0.12
N TRP A 111 22.09 3.11 1.29
CA TRP A 111 21.83 1.93 2.10
C TRP A 111 20.82 0.98 1.47
N TYR A 112 19.71 1.51 0.93
CA TYR A 112 18.73 0.70 0.24
C TYR A 112 19.31 0.03 -0.99
N ARG A 113 20.19 0.67 -1.75
CA ARG A 113 20.84 0.02 -2.91
C ARG A 113 21.69 -1.19 -2.50
N LYS A 114 22.39 -1.12 -1.37
CA LYS A 114 23.16 -2.27 -0.85
C LYS A 114 22.24 -3.45 -0.48
N ALA A 115 21.11 -3.16 0.17
CA ALA A 115 20.12 -4.18 0.53
C ALA A 115 19.38 -4.75 -0.69
N ALA A 116 19.01 -3.89 -1.64
CA ALA A 116 18.32 -4.27 -2.87
C ALA A 116 19.21 -5.09 -3.81
N ALA A 117 20.53 -4.87 -3.81
CA ALA A 117 21.50 -5.71 -4.52
C ALA A 117 21.52 -7.15 -4.00
N GLN A 118 21.03 -7.38 -2.78
CA GLN A 118 20.82 -8.70 -2.18
C GLN A 118 19.38 -9.20 -2.35
N ASN A 119 18.62 -8.59 -3.27
CA ASN A 119 17.22 -8.87 -3.57
C ASN A 119 16.23 -8.63 -2.41
N LEU A 120 16.58 -7.83 -1.40
CA LEU A 120 15.63 -7.53 -0.31
C LEU A 120 14.43 -6.71 -0.86
N PRO A 121 13.19 -7.23 -0.85
CA PRO A 121 12.05 -6.57 -1.48
C PRO A 121 11.66 -5.26 -0.81
N GLN A 122 11.87 -5.11 0.49
CA GLN A 122 11.61 -3.88 1.24
C GLN A 122 12.50 -2.74 0.75
N ALA A 123 13.79 -3.03 0.54
CA ALA A 123 14.72 -2.04 0.01
C ALA A 123 14.38 -1.66 -1.45
N GLN A 124 13.96 -2.64 -2.27
CA GLN A 124 13.46 -2.38 -3.62
C GLN A 124 12.23 -1.45 -3.57
N PHE A 125 11.27 -1.73 -2.69
CA PHE A 125 10.11 -0.88 -2.47
C PHE A 125 10.50 0.54 -2.05
N ASN A 126 11.40 0.70 -1.07
CA ASN A 126 11.83 2.02 -0.62
C ASN A 126 12.54 2.81 -1.73
N ILE A 127 13.42 2.17 -2.52
CA ILE A 127 14.01 2.82 -3.72
C ILE A 127 12.90 3.25 -4.69
N GLY A 128 11.90 2.39 -4.90
CA GLY A 128 10.75 2.70 -5.73
C GLY A 128 10.03 3.96 -5.26
N THR A 129 9.78 4.08 -3.97
CA THR A 129 9.17 5.25 -3.33
C THR A 129 10.00 6.52 -3.53
N LEU A 130 11.33 6.45 -3.33
CA LEU A 130 12.22 7.60 -3.54
C LEU A 130 12.15 8.12 -4.97
N TYR A 131 12.19 7.24 -5.98
CA TYR A 131 12.03 7.66 -7.38
C TYR A 131 10.62 8.12 -7.71
N PHE A 132 9.59 7.41 -7.23
CA PHE A 132 8.19 7.68 -7.57
C PHE A 132 7.74 9.07 -7.14
N TYR A 133 8.17 9.49 -5.95
CA TYR A 133 7.86 10.82 -5.39
C TYR A 133 8.98 11.85 -5.59
N GLY A 134 10.19 11.43 -5.93
CA GLY A 134 11.34 12.32 -6.12
C GLY A 134 11.97 12.79 -4.80
N TYR A 135 12.06 11.89 -3.82
CA TYR A 135 12.69 12.18 -2.54
C TYR A 135 14.21 11.96 -2.62
N GLY A 136 14.97 13.05 -2.58
CA GLY A 136 16.43 13.03 -2.70
C GLY A 136 16.98 12.67 -4.09
N VAL A 137 16.10 12.43 -5.06
CA VAL A 137 16.42 12.15 -6.46
C VAL A 137 15.44 12.89 -7.37
N GLU A 138 15.81 13.05 -8.64
CA GLU A 138 14.84 13.54 -9.63
C GLU A 138 13.63 12.60 -9.71
N ARG A 139 12.43 13.16 -9.67
CA ARG A 139 11.19 12.39 -9.69
C ARG A 139 11.08 11.62 -11.00
N ASN A 140 11.05 10.28 -10.89
CA ASN A 140 10.91 9.37 -12.02
C ASN A 140 9.94 8.24 -11.67
N PRO A 141 8.62 8.43 -11.87
CA PRO A 141 7.62 7.42 -11.53
C PRO A 141 7.75 6.14 -12.34
N ARG A 142 8.25 6.22 -13.58
CA ARG A 142 8.50 5.03 -14.41
C ARG A 142 9.56 4.13 -13.76
N GLU A 143 10.65 4.74 -13.28
CA GLU A 143 11.67 4.00 -12.54
C GLU A 143 11.12 3.47 -11.21
N GLY A 144 10.36 4.29 -10.48
CA GLY A 144 9.68 3.86 -9.25
C GLY A 144 8.83 2.60 -9.44
N VAL A 145 8.03 2.57 -10.51
CA VAL A 145 7.20 1.40 -10.87
C VAL A 145 8.05 0.17 -11.22
N ASN A 146 9.22 0.33 -11.85
CA ASN A 146 10.12 -0.80 -12.11
C ASN A 146 10.60 -1.43 -10.79
N TRP A 147 10.95 -0.64 -9.79
CA TRP A 147 11.33 -1.11 -8.47
C TRP A 147 10.16 -1.75 -7.70
N PHE A 148 8.97 -1.14 -7.74
CA PHE A 148 7.77 -1.76 -7.17
C PHE A 148 7.46 -3.12 -7.82
N ARG A 149 7.71 -3.27 -9.13
CA ARG A 149 7.58 -4.55 -9.84
C ARG A 149 8.53 -5.63 -9.32
N LEU A 150 9.75 -5.27 -8.95
CA LEU A 150 10.70 -6.21 -8.33
C LEU A 150 10.20 -6.64 -6.95
N ALA A 151 9.78 -5.70 -6.10
CA ALA A 151 9.27 -6.00 -4.77
C ALA A 151 7.97 -6.84 -4.82
N ALA A 152 7.05 -6.49 -5.72
CA ALA A 152 5.77 -7.18 -5.89
C ALA A 152 5.91 -8.64 -6.36
N LYS A 153 6.89 -8.93 -7.23
CA LYS A 153 7.22 -10.29 -7.68
C LYS A 153 7.71 -11.20 -6.55
N GLN A 154 8.24 -10.60 -5.49
CA GLN A 154 8.66 -11.29 -4.28
C GLN A 154 7.55 -11.33 -3.21
N ASN A 155 6.31 -11.05 -3.60
CA ASN A 155 5.14 -11.01 -2.72
C ASN A 155 5.27 -9.97 -1.59
N LEU A 156 5.85 -8.80 -1.85
CA LEU A 156 5.71 -7.68 -0.92
C LEU A 156 4.35 -6.99 -1.17
N ALA A 157 3.48 -7.01 -0.16
CA ALA A 157 2.12 -6.48 -0.26
C ALA A 157 2.09 -4.98 -0.59
N GLU A 158 3.00 -4.20 -0.02
CA GLU A 158 3.16 -2.76 -0.28
C GLU A 158 3.60 -2.50 -1.73
N GLY A 159 4.51 -3.33 -2.26
CA GLY A 159 4.93 -3.25 -3.66
C GLY A 159 3.78 -3.57 -4.62
N GLN A 160 2.99 -4.60 -4.31
CA GLN A 160 1.79 -4.95 -5.07
C GLN A 160 0.74 -3.83 -5.02
N TYR A 161 0.50 -3.25 -3.84
CA TYR A 161 -0.42 -2.12 -3.68
C TYR A 161 0.01 -0.91 -4.49
N MET A 162 1.29 -0.53 -4.44
CA MET A 162 1.81 0.61 -5.22
C MET A 162 1.75 0.37 -6.73
N LEU A 163 1.92 -0.87 -7.20
CA LEU A 163 1.64 -1.20 -8.60
C LEU A 163 0.17 -1.03 -8.96
N GLY A 164 -0.73 -1.47 -8.07
CA GLY A 164 -2.17 -1.28 -8.23
C GLY A 164 -2.51 0.20 -8.39
N LEU A 165 -1.99 1.06 -7.51
CA LEU A 165 -2.16 2.51 -7.59
C LEU A 165 -1.57 3.08 -8.89
N ALA A 166 -0.36 2.68 -9.28
CA ALA A 166 0.28 3.17 -10.50
C ALA A 166 -0.54 2.87 -11.76
N TYR A 167 -1.12 1.67 -11.87
CA TYR A 167 -2.03 1.32 -12.96
C TYR A 167 -3.40 1.99 -12.84
N HIS A 168 -3.92 2.18 -11.63
CA HIS A 168 -5.19 2.87 -11.42
C HIS A 168 -5.10 4.34 -11.87
N GLU A 169 -4.01 5.03 -11.53
CA GLU A 169 -3.81 6.45 -11.81
C GLU A 169 -3.14 6.72 -13.17
N GLY A 170 -2.48 5.72 -13.77
CA GLY A 170 -1.62 5.92 -14.94
C GLY A 170 -0.32 6.67 -14.63
N THR A 171 0.19 6.54 -13.40
CA THR A 171 1.42 7.22 -12.96
C THR A 171 2.64 6.33 -13.18
N GLY A 172 3.50 6.71 -14.14
CA GLY A 172 4.71 5.94 -14.48
C GLY A 172 4.47 4.71 -15.38
N VAL A 173 3.21 4.35 -15.59
CA VAL A 173 2.70 3.33 -16.53
C VAL A 173 1.39 3.83 -17.15
N ALA A 174 0.95 3.24 -18.26
CA ALA A 174 -0.38 3.54 -18.79
C ALA A 174 -1.46 3.06 -17.81
N ALA A 175 -2.54 3.85 -17.66
CA ALA A 175 -3.66 3.47 -16.81
C ALA A 175 -4.31 2.18 -17.31
N ASP A 176 -4.59 1.26 -16.40
CA ASP A 176 -5.21 -0.04 -16.67
C ASP A 176 -5.92 -0.55 -15.41
N ALA A 177 -7.24 -0.37 -15.36
CA ALA A 177 -8.05 -0.78 -14.21
C ALA A 177 -8.06 -2.30 -13.99
N THR A 178 -7.85 -3.09 -15.05
CA THR A 178 -7.77 -4.55 -14.94
C THR A 178 -6.48 -4.95 -14.21
N GLN A 179 -5.35 -4.40 -14.63
CA GLN A 179 -4.06 -4.62 -13.96
C GLN A 179 -4.08 -4.06 -12.54
N ALA A 180 -4.70 -2.90 -12.33
CA ALA A 180 -4.85 -2.31 -11.00
C ALA A 180 -5.59 -3.27 -10.06
N LEU A 181 -6.76 -3.77 -10.49
CA LEU A 181 -7.54 -4.74 -9.72
C LEU A 181 -6.74 -6.01 -9.41
N ASP A 182 -6.04 -6.57 -10.39
CA ASP A 182 -5.24 -7.79 -10.21
C ASP A 182 -4.14 -7.59 -9.15
N TRP A 183 -3.48 -6.43 -9.13
CA TRP A 183 -2.47 -6.12 -8.12
C TRP A 183 -3.07 -5.79 -6.75
N PHE A 184 -4.19 -5.07 -6.70
CA PHE A 184 -4.90 -4.82 -5.44
C PHE A 184 -5.38 -6.12 -4.81
N VAL A 185 -5.98 -7.03 -5.57
CA VAL A 185 -6.44 -8.34 -5.06
C VAL A 185 -5.26 -9.15 -4.51
N LYS A 186 -4.11 -9.19 -5.20
CA LYS A 186 -2.91 -9.88 -4.69
C LYS A 186 -2.45 -9.32 -3.34
N SER A 187 -2.37 -7.99 -3.22
CA SER A 187 -2.00 -7.32 -1.97
C SER A 187 -3.05 -7.51 -0.87
N ALA A 188 -4.32 -7.48 -1.24
CA ALA A 188 -5.45 -7.67 -0.33
C ALA A 188 -5.51 -9.09 0.25
N LEU A 189 -5.15 -10.10 -0.56
CA LEU A 189 -4.99 -11.50 -0.14
C LEU A 189 -3.77 -11.71 0.80
N MET A 190 -2.89 -10.73 0.92
CA MET A 190 -1.84 -10.70 1.95
C MET A 190 -2.29 -9.98 3.22
N GLY A 191 -3.55 -9.54 3.28
CA GLY A 191 -4.12 -8.84 4.42
C GLY A 191 -3.86 -7.33 4.42
N TYR A 192 -3.40 -6.74 3.30
CA TYR A 192 -3.10 -5.31 3.25
C TYR A 192 -4.40 -4.47 3.20
N PRO A 193 -4.76 -3.71 4.25
CA PRO A 193 -6.11 -3.16 4.37
C PRO A 193 -6.45 -2.09 3.33
N ALA A 194 -5.48 -1.25 2.95
CA ALA A 194 -5.67 -0.26 1.90
C ALA A 194 -5.93 -0.92 0.53
N ALA A 195 -5.27 -2.06 0.24
CA ALA A 195 -5.54 -2.80 -1.00
C ALA A 195 -6.90 -3.49 -0.99
N GLN A 196 -7.38 -3.97 0.18
CA GLN A 196 -8.73 -4.50 0.33
C GLN A 196 -9.77 -3.43 -0.01
N LEU A 197 -9.60 -2.20 0.50
CA LEU A 197 -10.46 -1.08 0.17
C LEU A 197 -10.42 -0.75 -1.34
N MET A 198 -9.22 -0.64 -1.93
CA MET A 198 -9.07 -0.32 -3.35
C MET A 198 -9.65 -1.40 -4.27
N ALA A 199 -9.48 -2.69 -3.95
CA ALA A 199 -10.14 -3.77 -4.68
C ALA A 199 -11.67 -3.62 -4.62
N GLY A 200 -12.22 -3.31 -3.44
CA GLY A 200 -13.65 -3.03 -3.27
C GLY A 200 -14.14 -1.86 -4.12
N MET A 201 -13.38 -0.76 -4.19
CA MET A 201 -13.71 0.39 -5.02
C MET A 201 -13.71 0.07 -6.51
N VAL A 202 -12.71 -0.66 -7.02
CA VAL A 202 -12.63 -1.01 -8.45
C VAL A 202 -13.75 -1.97 -8.86
N TYR A 203 -14.12 -2.93 -8.01
CA TYR A 203 -15.29 -3.78 -8.26
C TYR A 203 -16.60 -2.98 -8.26
N LEU A 204 -16.69 -1.92 -7.45
CA LEU A 204 -17.88 -1.10 -7.31
C LEU A 204 -18.06 -0.10 -8.46
N SER A 205 -16.96 0.45 -8.97
CA SER A 205 -16.97 1.33 -10.15
C SER A 205 -17.23 0.55 -11.43
N GLY A 206 -16.71 -0.68 -11.50
CA GLY A 206 -16.78 -1.51 -12.71
C GLY A 206 -15.75 -1.14 -13.76
N ASP A 207 -14.75 -0.32 -13.43
CA ASP A 207 -13.70 0.12 -14.37
C ASP A 207 -12.89 -1.05 -14.95
N ALA A 208 -12.80 -2.16 -14.20
CA ALA A 208 -12.17 -3.41 -14.63
C ALA A 208 -13.12 -4.35 -15.43
N GLY A 209 -14.25 -3.84 -15.94
CA GLY A 209 -15.14 -4.54 -16.86
C GLY A 209 -16.63 -4.31 -16.56
N ARG A 210 -17.10 -4.77 -15.41
CA ARG A 210 -18.48 -4.57 -14.94
C ARG A 210 -18.53 -4.42 -13.43
N ILE A 211 -19.61 -3.85 -12.92
CA ILE A 211 -19.85 -3.75 -11.49
C ILE A 211 -20.05 -5.15 -10.91
N GLU A 212 -19.25 -5.50 -9.91
CA GLU A 212 -19.34 -6.74 -9.11
C GLU A 212 -19.59 -6.33 -7.64
N ALA A 213 -20.80 -5.84 -7.37
CA ALA A 213 -21.15 -5.23 -6.09
C ALA A 213 -21.13 -6.22 -4.91
N ASP A 214 -21.33 -7.51 -5.14
CA ASP A 214 -21.12 -8.56 -4.15
C ASP A 214 -19.65 -8.68 -3.74
N LYS A 215 -18.72 -8.72 -4.71
CA LYS A 215 -17.27 -8.69 -4.44
C LYS A 215 -16.85 -7.39 -3.76
N ALA A 216 -17.39 -6.25 -4.22
CA ALA A 216 -17.15 -4.95 -3.60
C ALA A 216 -17.56 -4.93 -2.12
N TYR A 217 -18.75 -5.47 -1.80
CA TYR A 217 -19.23 -5.59 -0.43
C TYR A 217 -18.27 -6.43 0.42
N VAL A 218 -17.82 -7.59 -0.09
CA VAL A 218 -16.91 -8.46 0.65
C VAL A 218 -15.59 -7.76 0.96
N TRP A 219 -14.94 -7.18 -0.05
CA TRP A 219 -13.64 -6.54 0.13
C TRP A 219 -13.73 -5.30 1.04
N ALA A 220 -14.83 -4.54 0.96
CA ALA A 220 -15.08 -3.42 1.85
C ALA A 220 -15.32 -3.86 3.31
N GLU A 221 -16.07 -4.94 3.54
CA GLU A 221 -16.29 -5.48 4.89
C GLU A 221 -14.98 -6.03 5.49
N VAL A 222 -14.15 -6.69 4.68
CA VAL A 222 -12.84 -7.18 5.10
C VAL A 222 -11.91 -6.01 5.47
N ALA A 223 -11.85 -4.96 4.63
CA ALA A 223 -11.08 -3.75 4.91
C ALA A 223 -11.55 -3.05 6.20
N TYR A 224 -12.87 -2.93 6.39
CA TYR A 224 -13.46 -2.35 7.60
C TYR A 224 -13.07 -3.13 8.86
N THR A 225 -13.14 -4.47 8.80
CA THR A 225 -12.74 -5.34 9.91
C THR A 225 -11.26 -5.20 10.24
N ASN A 226 -10.42 -4.86 9.26
CA ASN A 226 -9.00 -4.57 9.42
C ASN A 226 -8.69 -3.09 9.74
N GLY A 227 -9.70 -2.30 10.15
CA GLY A 227 -9.50 -0.96 10.69
C GLY A 227 -9.66 0.19 9.68
N VAL A 228 -9.98 -0.09 8.42
CA VAL A 228 -10.26 0.94 7.41
C VAL A 228 -11.72 1.39 7.53
N VAL A 229 -12.00 2.30 8.45
CA VAL A 229 -13.36 2.77 8.78
C VAL A 229 -14.10 3.29 7.53
N ASP A 230 -13.40 3.97 6.64
CA ASP A 230 -13.95 4.54 5.40
C ASP A 230 -14.48 3.47 4.43
N ALA A 231 -14.07 2.20 4.60
CA ALA A 231 -14.59 1.09 3.81
C ALA A 231 -16.09 0.84 4.03
N SER A 232 -16.66 1.32 5.16
CA SER A 232 -18.10 1.27 5.41
C SER A 232 -18.91 1.96 4.30
N LEU A 233 -18.42 3.07 3.73
CA LEU A 233 -19.09 3.77 2.63
C LEU A 233 -19.18 2.91 1.36
N VAL A 234 -18.09 2.23 1.01
CA VAL A 234 -18.03 1.33 -0.15
C VAL A 234 -18.99 0.16 0.05
N ARG A 235 -18.98 -0.45 1.25
CA ARG A 235 -19.88 -1.55 1.62
C ARG A 235 -21.34 -1.13 1.55
N ASP A 236 -21.69 0.00 2.14
CA ASP A 236 -23.06 0.48 2.23
C ASP A 236 -23.58 0.85 0.83
N TYR A 237 -22.75 1.48 -0.01
CA TYR A 237 -23.11 1.75 -1.41
C TYR A 237 -23.28 0.47 -2.24
N ALA A 238 -22.40 -0.52 -2.05
CA ALA A 238 -22.53 -1.82 -2.68
C ALA A 238 -23.83 -2.53 -2.29
N SER A 239 -24.27 -2.38 -1.04
CA SER A 239 -25.51 -3.00 -0.52
C SER A 239 -26.78 -2.55 -1.26
N TYR A 240 -26.82 -1.30 -1.77
CA TYR A 240 -27.94 -0.81 -2.58
C TYR A 240 -28.02 -1.45 -3.97
N LYS A 241 -26.95 -2.14 -4.43
CA LYS A 241 -26.88 -2.76 -5.75
C LYS A 241 -27.11 -4.28 -5.73
N ILE A 242 -27.33 -4.88 -4.57
CA ILE A 242 -27.52 -6.33 -4.41
C ILE A 242 -28.73 -6.64 -3.51
N SER A 243 -29.27 -7.85 -3.65
CA SER A 243 -30.41 -8.29 -2.83
C SER A 243 -30.00 -8.60 -1.38
N ARG A 244 -30.98 -8.62 -0.46
CA ARG A 244 -30.75 -9.07 0.94
C ARG A 244 -30.07 -10.43 1.01
N LYS A 245 -30.46 -11.39 0.16
CA LYS A 245 -29.84 -12.72 0.10
C LYS A 245 -28.35 -12.64 -0.27
N GLN A 246 -28.01 -11.80 -1.26
CA GLN A 246 -26.63 -11.60 -1.68
C GLN A 246 -25.80 -10.88 -0.60
N ILE A 247 -26.40 -9.95 0.15
CA ILE A 247 -25.73 -9.31 1.30
C ILE A 247 -25.34 -10.35 2.35
N GLU A 248 -26.26 -11.25 2.72
CA GLU A 248 -25.96 -12.30 3.70
C GLU A 248 -24.88 -13.27 3.18
N GLN A 249 -24.93 -13.62 1.90
CA GLN A 249 -23.87 -14.43 1.27
C GLN A 249 -22.51 -13.72 1.28
N ALA A 250 -22.48 -12.42 0.99
CA ALA A 250 -21.27 -11.60 0.99
C ALA A 250 -20.69 -11.45 2.42
N LYS A 251 -21.52 -11.22 3.43
CA LYS A 251 -21.08 -11.21 4.84
C LYS A 251 -20.40 -12.52 5.23
N GLU A 252 -21.01 -13.66 4.89
CA GLU A 252 -20.43 -14.97 5.17
C GLU A 252 -19.14 -15.21 4.38
N ALA A 253 -19.05 -14.73 3.13
CA ALA A 253 -17.82 -14.77 2.35
C ALA A 253 -16.70 -13.92 2.97
N GLY A 254 -17.00 -12.71 3.46
CA GLY A 254 -16.04 -11.86 4.17
C GLY A 254 -15.52 -12.51 5.45
N LYS A 255 -16.40 -13.12 6.24
CA LYS A 255 -16.00 -13.89 7.44
C LYS A 255 -15.05 -15.04 7.09
N ARG A 256 -15.39 -15.85 6.08
CA ARG A 256 -14.54 -16.96 5.62
C ARG A 256 -13.19 -16.46 5.10
N CYS A 257 -13.17 -15.37 4.34
CA CYS A 257 -11.96 -14.73 3.87
C CYS A 257 -11.02 -14.37 5.05
N ILE A 258 -11.52 -13.73 6.10
CA ILE A 258 -10.70 -13.40 7.29
C ILE A 258 -10.27 -14.66 8.05
N GLN A 259 -11.20 -15.58 8.34
CA GLN A 259 -10.94 -16.80 9.12
C GLN A 259 -9.90 -17.72 8.46
N SER A 260 -9.94 -17.81 7.13
CA SER A 260 -8.97 -18.58 6.34
C SER A 260 -7.60 -17.91 6.20
N ARG A 261 -7.41 -16.74 6.85
CA ARG A 261 -6.24 -15.87 6.66
C ARG A 261 -6.06 -15.52 5.18
N TYR A 262 -7.14 -15.05 4.58
CA TYR A 262 -7.26 -14.57 3.21
C TYR A 262 -7.08 -15.61 2.11
N LYS A 263 -7.19 -16.91 2.42
CA LYS A 263 -7.11 -17.99 1.42
C LYS A 263 -8.42 -18.20 0.67
N ASP A 264 -9.55 -17.97 1.34
CA ASP A 264 -10.90 -18.20 0.83
C ASP A 264 -11.67 -16.88 0.63
N CYS A 265 -11.09 -15.97 -0.16
CA CYS A 265 -11.70 -14.69 -0.52
C CYS A 265 -12.26 -14.72 -1.95
N PRO A 266 -13.23 -13.85 -2.29
CA PRO A 266 -13.67 -13.69 -3.67
C PRO A 266 -12.53 -13.10 -4.51
N ALA A 267 -11.84 -13.99 -5.24
CA ALA A 267 -10.89 -13.65 -6.28
C ALA A 267 -11.61 -13.41 -7.62
N ARG A 268 -10.84 -13.00 -8.63
CA ARG A 268 -11.34 -12.69 -9.96
C ARG A 268 -12.02 -13.89 -10.61
#